data_AF-A0A1W9HUI6-F1
#
_entry.id   AF-A0A1W9HUI6-F1
#
_cell.length_a   1.000
_cell.length_b   1.000
_cell.length_c   1.000
_cell.angle_alpha   90.00
_cell.angle_beta   90.00
_cell.angle_gamma   90.00
#
_symmetry.space_group_name_H-M   'P 1'
#
loop_
_entity.id
_entity.type
_entity.pdbx_description
1 polymer ?
#
loop_
_entity_poly.entity_id
_entity_poly.type
_entity_poly.pdbx_seq_one_letter_code
_entity_poly.pdbx_strand_id
1 'polypeptide(L)'
;MCNWVGRFNFINLILIFALSSVAIASDQTYSLKWDEFTKEIDLQKKLDYKNGLSYIISGALALGGGIWGANLAQDGAEQGIYTIFQTIGIASIGYGAYTWKIGGEERSIYQTLNDTKLTSEQKSQFLKSYAIVRKQKEKQDRLIRSITHGLIATINVYNATQQDLESVKTGLYFIGAVNLLACASFTFEF
;
A
#
# COMPACT_ATOMS: atom_id res chain seq x y z
N MET A 1 -4.39 44.57 9.39
CA MET A 1 -4.15 44.26 7.97
C MET A 1 -3.72 42.79 7.91
N CYS A 2 -4.54 41.97 7.24
CA CYS A 2 -4.53 40.52 7.33
C CYS A 2 -3.57 39.93 6.30
N ASN A 3 -2.48 39.29 6.74
CA ASN A 3 -1.57 38.53 5.88
C ASN A 3 -2.23 37.20 5.45
N TRP A 4 -3.13 37.28 4.48
CA TRP A 4 -3.86 36.13 3.92
C TRP A 4 -3.17 35.49 2.70
N VAL A 5 -2.07 36.09 2.21
CA VAL A 5 -1.43 35.73 0.93
C VAL A 5 -0.44 34.54 1.06
N GLY A 6 -0.02 34.18 2.28
CA GLY A 6 0.98 33.11 2.49
C GLY A 6 0.45 31.68 2.63
N ARG A 7 -0.82 31.50 3.01
CA ARG A 7 -1.41 30.16 3.28
C ARG A 7 -2.01 29.48 2.04
N PHE A 8 -2.25 30.23 0.97
CA PHE A 8 -2.97 29.74 -0.22
C PHE A 8 -2.08 28.94 -1.21
N ASN A 9 -0.76 29.03 -1.11
CA ASN A 9 0.15 28.36 -2.04
C ASN A 9 0.36 26.86 -1.77
N PHE A 10 0.28 26.40 -0.51
CA PHE A 10 0.56 25.00 -0.19
C PHE A 10 -0.62 24.07 -0.53
N ILE A 11 -1.85 24.52 -0.30
CA ILE A 11 -3.07 23.78 -0.65
C ILE A 11 -3.19 23.66 -2.18
N ASN A 12 -2.89 24.73 -2.91
CA ASN A 12 -2.82 24.68 -4.37
C ASN A 12 -1.71 23.76 -4.88
N LEU A 13 -0.56 23.68 -4.20
CA LEU A 13 0.52 22.75 -4.59
C LEU A 13 0.10 21.28 -4.44
N ILE A 14 -0.64 20.93 -3.37
CA ILE A 14 -1.16 19.57 -3.16
C ILE A 14 -2.24 19.24 -4.20
N LEU A 15 -3.12 20.19 -4.53
CA LEU A 15 -4.12 20.04 -5.59
C LEU A 15 -3.49 19.90 -6.97
N ILE A 16 -2.41 20.64 -7.26
CA ILE A 16 -1.66 20.55 -8.51
C ILE A 16 -0.87 19.22 -8.61
N PHE A 17 -0.31 18.72 -7.51
CA PHE A 17 0.33 17.39 -7.47
C PHE A 17 -0.69 16.24 -7.62
N ALA A 18 -1.88 16.38 -7.05
CA ALA A 18 -2.96 15.40 -7.18
C ALA A 18 -3.58 15.36 -8.59
N LEU A 19 -3.47 16.45 -9.37
CA LEU A 19 -4.00 16.55 -10.73
C LEU A 19 -2.98 16.22 -11.83
N SER A 20 -1.68 16.18 -11.53
CA SER A 20 -0.62 15.93 -12.51
C SER A 20 -0.25 14.46 -12.70
N SER A 21 -0.99 13.53 -12.08
CA SER A 21 -0.82 12.07 -12.19
C SER A 21 -1.33 11.49 -13.53
N VAL A 22 -1.18 12.22 -14.64
CA VAL A 22 -1.30 11.64 -15.98
C VAL A 22 0.04 10.96 -16.30
N ALA A 23 0.28 9.81 -15.68
CA ALA A 23 1.45 8.99 -15.95
C ALA A 23 1.37 8.44 -17.39
N ILE A 24 2.33 8.87 -18.20
CA ILE A 24 2.67 8.39 -19.54
C ILE A 24 2.62 6.86 -19.52
N ALA A 25 1.62 6.30 -20.20
CA ALA A 25 1.51 4.87 -20.35
C ALA A 25 2.62 4.40 -21.30
N SER A 26 3.71 3.83 -20.76
CA SER A 26 4.54 2.96 -21.57
C SER A 26 3.69 1.73 -21.92
N ASP A 27 3.36 1.64 -23.20
CA ASP A 27 2.62 0.53 -23.78
C ASP A 27 3.58 -0.66 -23.89
N GLN A 28 3.86 -1.30 -22.76
CA GLN A 28 4.56 -2.57 -22.74
C GLN A 28 3.60 -3.63 -23.27
N THR A 29 3.83 -4.05 -24.51
CA THR A 29 3.14 -5.16 -25.14
C THR A 29 3.51 -6.45 -24.40
N TYR A 30 2.64 -6.87 -23.46
CA TYR A 30 2.86 -8.08 -22.70
C TYR A 30 2.74 -9.32 -23.61
N SER A 31 3.88 -9.92 -23.94
CA SER A 31 3.94 -11.29 -24.46
C SER A 31 3.74 -12.28 -23.30
N LEU A 32 2.52 -12.37 -22.76
CA LEU A 32 2.18 -13.37 -21.75
C LEU A 32 1.85 -14.71 -22.44
N LYS A 33 2.70 -15.71 -22.24
CA LYS A 33 2.45 -17.11 -22.63
C LYS A 33 2.12 -17.95 -21.39
N TRP A 34 1.17 -18.88 -21.54
CA TRP A 34 0.72 -19.75 -20.45
C TRP A 34 1.86 -20.56 -19.80
N ASP A 35 2.79 -21.09 -20.59
CA ASP A 35 3.90 -21.89 -20.07
C ASP A 35 4.90 -21.05 -19.27
N GLU A 36 5.15 -19.81 -19.71
CA GLU A 36 6.01 -18.84 -18.99
C GLU A 36 5.33 -18.42 -17.69
N PHE A 37 4.02 -18.13 -17.74
CA PHE A 37 3.21 -17.81 -16.56
C PHE A 37 3.19 -18.96 -15.54
N THR A 38 3.05 -20.21 -16.00
CA THR A 38 3.07 -21.38 -15.12
C THR A 38 4.39 -21.52 -14.37
N LYS A 39 5.51 -21.36 -15.08
CA LYS A 39 6.86 -21.39 -14.48
C LYS A 39 7.03 -20.28 -13.46
N GLU A 40 6.57 -19.08 -13.80
CA GLU A 40 6.63 -17.91 -12.92
C GLU A 40 5.83 -18.14 -11.63
N ILE A 41 4.61 -18.69 -11.72
CA ILE A 41 3.78 -19.00 -10.55
C ILE A 41 4.44 -20.04 -9.63
N ASP A 42 5.07 -21.07 -10.19
CA ASP A 42 5.77 -22.08 -9.37
C ASP A 42 7.03 -21.53 -8.71
N LEU A 43 7.71 -20.58 -9.34
CA LEU A 43 8.82 -19.85 -8.74
C LEU A 43 8.31 -18.92 -7.63
N GLN A 44 7.24 -18.16 -7.89
CA GLN A 44 6.59 -17.29 -6.91
C GLN A 44 6.14 -18.07 -5.68
N LYS A 45 5.49 -19.24 -5.81
CA LYS A 45 5.11 -20.07 -4.64
C LYS A 45 6.31 -20.40 -3.73
N LYS A 46 7.49 -20.65 -4.31
CA LYS A 46 8.71 -20.94 -3.53
C LYS A 46 9.25 -19.69 -2.84
N LEU A 47 9.20 -18.55 -3.52
CA LEU A 47 9.58 -17.26 -2.94
C LEU A 47 8.61 -16.83 -1.85
N ASP A 48 7.30 -16.92 -2.09
CA ASP A 48 6.23 -16.61 -1.14
C ASP A 48 6.34 -17.43 0.14
N TYR A 49 6.74 -18.70 0.03
CA TYR A 49 7.04 -19.51 1.21
C TYR A 49 8.19 -18.93 2.04
N LYS A 50 9.33 -18.65 1.40
CA LYS A 50 10.53 -18.14 2.08
C LYS A 50 10.30 -16.73 2.65
N ASN A 51 9.67 -15.87 1.88
CA ASN A 51 9.36 -14.50 2.26
C ASN A 51 8.29 -14.48 3.35
N GLY A 52 7.22 -15.26 3.18
CA GLY A 52 6.16 -15.39 4.18
C GLY A 52 6.68 -15.88 5.53
N LEU A 53 7.56 -16.89 5.53
CA LEU A 53 8.20 -17.36 6.75
C LEU A 53 9.09 -16.29 7.38
N SER A 54 9.88 -15.59 6.56
CA SER A 54 10.72 -14.48 7.02
C SER A 54 9.89 -13.38 7.69
N TYR A 55 8.77 -12.98 7.08
CA TYR A 55 7.84 -11.98 7.63
C TYR A 55 7.20 -12.43 8.94
N ILE A 56 6.83 -13.71 9.06
CA ILE A 56 6.29 -14.27 10.30
C ILE A 56 7.34 -14.21 11.42
N ILE A 57 8.58 -14.63 11.14
CA ILE A 57 9.65 -14.64 12.13
C ILE A 57 10.02 -13.21 12.55
N SER A 58 10.25 -12.31 11.60
CA SER A 58 10.58 -10.91 11.90
C SER A 58 9.42 -10.21 12.60
N GLY A 59 8.18 -10.49 12.19
CA GLY A 59 6.98 -9.97 12.82
C GLY A 59 6.81 -10.45 14.26
N ALA A 60 7.09 -11.73 14.54
CA ALA A 60 7.08 -12.28 15.88
C ALA A 60 8.16 -11.65 16.78
N LEU A 61 9.37 -11.43 16.25
CA LEU A 61 10.44 -10.74 16.96
C LEU A 61 10.08 -9.28 17.26
N ALA A 62 9.52 -8.56 16.28
CA ALA A 62 9.07 -7.18 16.46
C ALA A 62 7.92 -7.08 17.47
N LEU A 63 6.96 -8.01 17.44
CA LEU A 63 5.87 -8.09 18.41
C LEU A 63 6.39 -8.39 19.82
N GLY A 64 7.26 -9.40 19.96
CA GLY A 64 7.85 -9.76 21.25
C GLY A 64 8.70 -8.64 21.83
N GLY A 65 9.55 -8.02 21.00
CA GLY A 65 10.33 -6.85 21.39
C GLY A 65 9.48 -5.63 21.72
N GLY A 66 8.38 -5.41 20.99
CA GLY A 66 7.42 -4.34 21.27
C GLY A 66 6.65 -4.55 22.58
N ILE A 67 6.26 -5.79 22.91
CA ILE A 67 5.63 -6.11 24.20
C ILE A 67 6.64 -5.93 25.33
N TRP A 68 7.86 -6.45 25.18
CA TRP A 68 8.90 -6.34 26.19
C TRP A 68 9.29 -4.88 26.43
N GLY A 69 9.55 -4.12 25.37
CA GLY A 69 9.94 -2.72 25.44
C GLY A 69 8.86 -1.83 26.05
N ALA A 70 7.59 -2.04 25.69
CA ALA A 70 6.48 -1.28 26.26
C ALA A 70 6.39 -1.40 27.80
N ASN A 71 6.78 -2.57 28.36
CA ASN A 71 6.79 -2.78 29.81
C ASN A 71 7.97 -2.08 30.52
N LEU A 72 9.03 -1.73 29.80
CA LEU A 72 10.20 -1.02 30.34
C LEU A 72 10.10 0.50 30.17
N ALA A 73 9.29 0.95 29.21
CA ALA A 73 9.10 2.35 28.88
C ALA A 73 8.40 3.14 30.00
N GLN A 74 8.98 4.29 30.37
CA GLN A 74 8.49 5.11 31.49
C GLN A 74 7.62 6.29 31.03
N ASP A 75 7.74 6.72 29.78
CA ASP A 75 6.94 7.82 29.22
C ASP A 75 5.95 7.35 28.14
N GLY A 76 4.87 8.13 27.98
CA GLY A 76 3.79 7.79 27.07
C GLY A 76 4.15 7.86 25.58
N ALA A 77 5.20 8.61 25.21
CA ALA A 77 5.65 8.69 23.83
C ALA A 77 6.41 7.41 23.44
N GLU A 78 7.28 6.93 24.32
CA GLU A 78 8.02 5.68 24.16
C GLU A 78 7.07 4.47 24.13
N GLN A 79 6.06 4.43 25.01
CA GLN A 79 4.99 3.42 24.96
C GLN A 79 4.21 3.45 23.63
N GLY A 80 3.97 4.63 23.07
CA GLY A 80 3.35 4.80 21.76
C GLY A 80 4.19 4.17 20.64
N ILE A 81 5.50 4.39 20.65
CA ILE A 81 6.42 3.78 19.67
C ILE A 81 6.39 2.26 19.78
N TYR A 82 6.43 1.70 20.98
CA TYR A 82 6.35 0.25 21.15
C TYR A 82 5.00 -0.35 20.72
N THR A 83 3.91 0.38 20.89
CA THR A 83 2.58 -0.01 20.36
C THR A 83 2.58 -0.07 18.82
N ILE A 84 3.30 0.84 18.16
CA ILE A 84 3.49 0.79 16.71
C ILE A 84 4.28 -0.48 16.32
N PHE A 85 5.36 -0.81 17.03
CA PHE A 85 6.11 -2.05 16.79
C PHE A 85 5.26 -3.31 16.95
N GLN A 86 4.39 -3.35 17.97
CA GLN A 86 3.45 -4.46 18.15
C GLN A 86 2.48 -4.58 16.96
N THR A 87 1.92 -3.45 16.51
CA THR A 87 0.99 -3.40 15.37
C THR A 87 1.67 -3.86 14.08
N ILE A 88 2.89 -3.36 13.81
CA ILE A 88 3.70 -3.78 12.66
C ILE A 88 4.03 -5.27 12.75
N GLY A 89 4.34 -5.78 13.95
CA GLY A 89 4.61 -7.19 14.18
C GLY A 89 3.42 -8.08 13.81
N ILE A 90 2.22 -7.76 14.32
CA ILE A 90 0.98 -8.48 13.99
C ILE A 90 0.69 -8.41 12.49
N ALA A 91 0.79 -7.21 11.89
CA ALA A 91 0.56 -7.02 10.46
C ALA A 91 1.54 -7.84 9.62
N SER A 92 2.82 -7.91 10.00
CA SER A 92 3.85 -8.69 9.31
C SER A 92 3.58 -10.20 9.41
N ILE A 93 3.15 -10.70 10.57
CA ILE A 93 2.76 -12.11 10.74
C ILE A 93 1.56 -12.44 9.85
N GLY A 94 0.52 -11.61 9.90
CA GLY A 94 -0.68 -11.79 9.09
C GLY A 94 -0.36 -11.76 7.59
N TYR A 95 0.42 -10.78 7.15
CA TYR A 95 0.89 -10.67 5.77
C TYR A 95 1.73 -11.87 5.35
N GLY A 96 2.69 -12.31 6.17
CA GLY A 96 3.51 -13.46 5.88
C GLY A 96 2.71 -14.76 5.76
N ALA A 97 1.74 -14.96 6.65
CA ALA A 97 0.83 -16.11 6.61
C ALA A 97 -0.07 -16.08 5.36
N TYR A 98 -0.61 -14.92 5.01
CA TYR A 98 -1.41 -14.72 3.80
C TYR A 98 -0.59 -15.03 2.54
N THR A 99 0.59 -14.43 2.38
CA THR A 99 1.47 -14.61 1.22
C THR A 99 1.86 -16.07 1.05
N TRP A 100 2.24 -16.75 2.14
CA TRP A 100 2.59 -18.16 2.08
C TRP A 100 1.39 -19.06 1.70
N LYS A 101 0.25 -18.91 2.41
CA LYS A 101 -0.86 -19.86 2.30
C LYS A 101 -1.80 -19.59 1.12
N ILE A 102 -2.10 -18.33 0.87
CA ILE A 102 -3.07 -17.90 -0.15
C ILE A 102 -2.33 -17.42 -1.39
N GLY A 103 -1.38 -16.50 -1.22
CA GLY A 103 -0.63 -15.88 -2.32
C GLY A 103 -1.41 -14.78 -3.04
N GLY A 104 -0.84 -14.30 -4.15
CA GLY A 104 -1.43 -13.24 -4.98
C GLY A 104 -2.61 -13.69 -5.83
N GLU A 105 -3.29 -12.72 -6.42
CA GLU A 105 -4.41 -12.93 -7.35
C GLU A 105 -4.01 -13.82 -8.55
N GLU A 106 -2.76 -13.70 -8.99
CA GLU A 106 -2.16 -14.46 -10.08
C GLU A 106 -2.21 -15.97 -9.79
N ARG A 107 -2.04 -16.36 -8.52
CA ARG A 107 -2.12 -17.77 -8.10
C ARG A 107 -3.55 -18.28 -8.17
N SER A 108 -4.54 -17.46 -7.81
CA SER A 108 -5.95 -17.79 -7.95
C SER A 108 -6.35 -17.93 -9.42
N ILE A 109 -5.88 -17.03 -10.28
CA ILE A 109 -6.09 -17.10 -11.73
C ILE A 109 -5.43 -18.34 -12.32
N TYR A 110 -4.19 -18.63 -11.91
CA TYR A 110 -3.50 -19.86 -12.32
C TYR A 110 -4.31 -21.09 -11.95
N GLN A 111 -4.73 -21.23 -10.69
CA GLN A 111 -5.54 -22.38 -10.24
C GLN A 111 -6.84 -22.49 -11.06
N THR A 112 -7.55 -21.38 -11.22
CA THR A 112 -8.81 -21.33 -11.97
C THR A 112 -8.61 -21.78 -13.42
N LEU A 113 -7.62 -21.19 -14.12
CA LEU A 113 -7.33 -21.53 -15.52
C LEU A 113 -6.77 -22.93 -15.68
N ASN A 114 -5.99 -23.42 -14.72
CA ASN A 114 -5.43 -24.75 -14.73
C ASN A 114 -6.54 -25.82 -14.70
N ASP A 115 -7.61 -25.56 -13.95
CA ASP A 115 -8.76 -26.47 -13.82
C ASP A 115 -9.74 -26.42 -15.01
N THR A 116 -9.53 -25.49 -15.95
CA THR A 116 -10.33 -25.40 -17.18
C THR A 116 -9.83 -26.32 -18.29
N LYS A 117 -10.74 -26.68 -19.22
CA LYS A 117 -10.44 -27.41 -20.47
C LYS A 117 -9.92 -26.51 -21.61
N LEU A 118 -9.55 -25.26 -21.32
CA LEU A 118 -9.04 -24.33 -22.33
C LEU A 118 -7.69 -24.79 -22.87
N THR A 119 -7.39 -24.48 -24.13
CA THR A 119 -6.05 -24.70 -24.70
C THR A 119 -5.04 -23.70 -24.14
N SER A 120 -3.75 -23.99 -24.24
CA SER A 120 -2.69 -23.07 -23.80
C SER A 120 -2.75 -21.71 -24.50
N GLU A 121 -3.16 -21.67 -25.77
CA GLU A 121 -3.35 -20.44 -26.54
C GLU A 121 -4.52 -19.62 -25.99
N GLN A 122 -5.65 -20.28 -25.69
CA GLN A 122 -6.82 -19.62 -25.10
C GLN A 122 -6.52 -19.07 -23.71
N LYS A 123 -5.79 -19.83 -22.87
CA LYS A 123 -5.32 -19.35 -21.56
C LYS A 123 -4.39 -18.14 -21.71
N SER A 124 -3.46 -18.18 -22.67
CA SER A 124 -2.56 -17.07 -22.95
C SER A 124 -3.31 -15.82 -23.43
N GLN A 125 -4.32 -15.97 -24.28
CA GLN A 125 -5.17 -14.87 -24.73
C GLN A 125 -5.95 -14.26 -23.57
N PHE A 126 -6.53 -15.09 -22.69
CA PHE A 126 -7.18 -14.63 -21.48
C PHE A 126 -6.22 -13.83 -20.60
N LEU A 127 -5.00 -14.33 -20.35
CA LEU A 127 -4.01 -13.64 -19.51
C LEU A 127 -3.64 -12.26 -20.07
N LYS A 128 -3.50 -12.13 -21.39
CA LYS A 128 -3.24 -10.84 -22.04
C LYS A 128 -4.39 -9.85 -21.84
N SER A 129 -5.62 -10.28 -22.11
CA SER A 129 -6.80 -9.45 -21.89
C SER A 129 -6.97 -9.06 -20.42
N TYR A 130 -6.74 -10.02 -19.52
CA TYR A 130 -6.78 -9.82 -18.10
C TYR A 130 -5.77 -8.77 -17.63
N ALA A 131 -4.51 -8.87 -18.06
CA ALA A 131 -3.45 -7.94 -17.69
C ALA A 131 -3.76 -6.50 -18.13
N ILE A 132 -4.33 -6.31 -19.33
CA ILE A 132 -4.74 -5.00 -19.82
C ILE A 132 -5.84 -4.40 -18.92
N VAL A 133 -6.89 -5.16 -18.65
CA VAL A 133 -8.01 -4.71 -17.81
C VAL A 133 -7.54 -4.43 -16.38
N ARG A 134 -6.68 -5.29 -15.83
CA ARG A 134 -6.11 -5.12 -14.50
C ARG A 134 -5.28 -3.85 -14.41
N LYS A 135 -4.36 -3.61 -15.36
CA LYS A 135 -3.53 -2.38 -15.39
C LYS A 135 -4.40 -1.12 -15.43
N GLN A 136 -5.50 -1.14 -16.17
CA GLN A 136 -6.45 -0.02 -16.21
C GLN A 136 -7.15 0.19 -14.85
N LYS A 137 -7.62 -0.88 -14.22
CA LYS A 137 -8.24 -0.81 -12.89
C LYS A 137 -7.25 -0.34 -11.82
N GLU A 138 -6.02 -0.84 -11.82
CA GLU A 138 -4.97 -0.42 -10.88
C GLU A 138 -4.62 1.06 -11.04
N LYS A 139 -4.60 1.59 -12.27
CA LYS A 139 -4.43 3.02 -12.50
C LYS A 139 -5.58 3.85 -11.91
N GLN A 140 -6.83 3.41 -12.13
CA GLN A 140 -8.00 4.09 -11.58
C GLN A 140 -8.03 4.04 -10.05
N ASP A 141 -7.78 2.87 -9.45
CA ASP A 141 -7.75 2.69 -8.00
C ASP A 141 -6.66 3.55 -7.36
N ARG A 142 -5.43 3.54 -7.91
CA ARG A 142 -4.33 4.39 -7.41
C ARG A 142 -4.67 5.87 -7.47
N LEU A 143 -5.27 6.33 -8.56
CA LEU A 143 -5.71 7.72 -8.69
C LEU A 143 -6.75 8.09 -7.62
N ILE A 144 -7.78 7.26 -7.45
CA ILE A 144 -8.83 7.48 -6.45
C ILE A 144 -8.24 7.51 -5.04
N ARG A 145 -7.36 6.56 -4.70
CA ARG A 145 -6.71 6.49 -3.38
C ARG A 145 -5.80 7.67 -3.14
N SER A 146 -4.99 8.07 -4.13
CA SER A 146 -4.12 9.25 -4.04
C SER A 146 -4.94 10.50 -3.74
N ILE A 147 -6.00 10.77 -4.52
CA ILE A 147 -6.90 11.90 -4.29
C ILE A 147 -7.55 11.83 -2.90
N THR A 148 -8.07 10.67 -2.52
CA THR A 148 -8.76 10.48 -1.23
C THR A 148 -7.84 10.77 -0.07
N HIS A 149 -6.63 10.18 -0.06
CA HIS A 149 -5.65 10.42 0.99
C HIS A 149 -5.12 11.86 0.95
N GLY A 150 -4.96 12.48 -0.22
CA GLY A 150 -4.62 13.90 -0.34
C GLY A 150 -5.67 14.82 0.27
N LEU A 151 -6.96 14.54 0.05
CA LEU A 151 -8.07 15.29 0.64
C LEU A 151 -8.13 15.10 2.16
N ILE A 152 -7.98 13.85 2.65
CA ILE A 152 -7.92 13.56 4.10
C ILE A 152 -6.73 14.29 4.73
N ALA A 153 -5.56 14.27 4.08
CA ALA A 153 -4.39 14.98 4.58
C ALA A 153 -4.67 16.49 4.69
N THR A 154 -5.24 17.07 3.64
CA THR A 154 -5.56 18.50 3.56
C THR A 154 -6.54 18.92 4.65
N ILE A 155 -7.64 18.20 4.84
CA ILE A 155 -8.65 18.56 5.85
C ILE A 155 -8.10 18.41 7.27
N ASN A 156 -7.29 17.38 7.55
CA ASN A 156 -6.69 17.20 8.86
C ASN A 156 -5.65 18.27 9.18
N VAL A 157 -4.78 18.62 8.21
CA VAL A 157 -3.82 19.72 8.37
C VAL A 157 -4.56 21.06 8.56
N TYR A 158 -5.62 21.31 7.79
CA TYR A 158 -6.45 22.50 7.95
C TYR A 158 -7.08 22.56 9.35
N ASN A 159 -7.74 21.49 9.79
CA ASN A 159 -8.34 21.40 11.12
C ASN A 159 -7.30 21.57 12.23
N ALA A 160 -6.09 21.02 12.08
CA ALA A 160 -4.99 21.20 13.02
C ALA A 160 -4.62 22.68 13.17
N THR A 161 -4.62 23.46 12.08
CA THR A 161 -4.31 24.90 12.13
C THR A 161 -5.37 25.74 12.82
N GLN A 162 -6.58 25.21 13.02
CA GLN A 162 -7.71 25.89 13.64
C GLN A 162 -7.95 25.43 15.08
N GLN A 163 -7.14 24.50 15.60
CA GLN A 163 -7.36 23.87 16.90
C GLN A 163 -6.47 24.48 17.98
N ASP A 164 -7.09 24.84 19.11
CA ASP A 164 -6.39 25.46 20.24
C ASP A 164 -5.78 24.43 21.21
N LEU A 165 -6.39 23.24 21.31
CA LEU A 165 -5.89 22.15 22.16
C LEU A 165 -4.69 21.46 21.49
N GLU A 166 -3.50 21.63 22.07
CA GLU A 166 -2.24 21.14 21.49
C GLU A 166 -2.25 19.62 21.27
N SER A 167 -2.82 18.83 22.19
CA SER A 167 -2.94 17.37 22.04
C SER A 167 -3.76 16.95 20.81
N VAL A 168 -4.87 17.63 20.55
CA VAL A 168 -5.73 17.37 19.38
C VAL A 168 -5.04 17.84 18.11
N LYS A 169 -4.36 18.99 18.16
CA LYS A 169 -3.59 19.55 17.05
C LYS A 169 -2.44 18.64 16.63
N THR A 170 -1.68 18.08 17.58
CA THR A 170 -0.63 17.08 17.30
C THR A 170 -1.22 15.83 16.63
N GLY A 171 -2.35 15.32 17.14
CA GLY A 171 -3.04 14.17 16.55
C GLY A 171 -3.49 14.43 15.10
N LEU A 172 -4.08 15.61 14.84
CA LEU A 172 -4.53 16.00 13.50
C LEU A 172 -3.35 16.17 12.53
N TYR A 173 -2.22 16.76 12.96
CA TYR A 173 -1.01 16.84 12.13
C TYR A 173 -0.44 15.46 11.82
N PHE A 174 -0.42 14.55 12.80
CA PHE A 174 0.04 13.18 12.60
C PHE A 174 -0.82 12.44 11.56
N ILE A 175 -2.15 12.49 11.71
CA ILE A 175 -3.09 11.91 10.74
C ILE A 175 -2.90 12.53 9.35
N GLY A 176 -2.74 13.85 9.29
CA GLY A 176 -2.47 14.58 8.06
C GLY A 176 -1.20 14.11 7.36
N ALA A 177 -0.11 13.95 8.12
CA ALA A 177 1.19 13.50 7.60
C ALA A 177 1.13 12.05 7.08
N VAL A 178 0.51 11.13 7.82
CA VAL A 178 0.35 9.73 7.39
C VAL A 178 -0.44 9.63 6.08
N ASN A 179 -1.52 10.41 5.95
CA ASN A 179 -2.30 10.43 4.71
C ASN A 179 -1.56 11.10 3.55
N LEU A 180 -0.72 12.10 3.82
CA LEU A 180 0.13 12.69 2.79
C LEU A 180 1.14 11.67 2.24
N LEU A 181 1.76 10.88 3.13
CA LEU A 181 2.67 9.79 2.73
C LEU A 181 1.93 8.72 1.92
N ALA A 182 0.71 8.35 2.34
CA ALA A 182 -0.12 7.42 1.59
C ALA A 182 -0.47 7.97 0.18
N CYS A 183 -0.87 9.23 0.08
CA CYS A 183 -1.10 9.92 -1.20
C CYS A 183 0.13 9.85 -2.12
N ALA A 184 1.31 10.18 -1.59
CA ALA A 184 2.56 10.08 -2.34
C ALA A 184 2.83 8.64 -2.81
N SER A 185 2.62 7.64 -1.93
CA SER A 185 2.84 6.23 -2.27
C SER A 185 1.95 5.72 -3.41
N PHE A 186 0.71 6.21 -3.53
CA PHE A 186 -0.20 5.85 -4.62
C PHE A 186 0.04 6.65 -5.90
N THR A 187 0.77 7.77 -5.82
CA THR A 187 1.03 8.65 -6.97
C THR A 187 2.19 8.15 -7.83
N PHE A 188 3.22 7.53 -7.23
CA PHE A 188 4.38 7.04 -7.96
C PHE A 188 4.21 5.57 -8.38
N GLU A 189 4.36 5.28 -9.69
CA GLU A 189 4.56 3.92 -10.21
C GLU A 189 5.97 3.47 -9.81
N PHE A 190 6.06 2.52 -8.89
CA PHE A 190 7.29 1.75 -8.63
C PHE A 190 7.21 0.40 -9.36
#